data_AF-A0A0B4EI56-F1
#
_entry.id   AF-A0A0B4EI56-F1
#
_cell.length_a   1.000
_cell.length_b   1.000
_cell.length_c   1.000
_cell.angle_alpha   90.00
_cell.angle_beta   90.00
_cell.angle_gamma   90.00
#
_symmetry.space_group_name_H-M   'P 1'
#
loop_
_entity.id
_entity.type
_entity.pdbx_description
1 polymer ?
#
loop_
_entity_poly.entity_id
_entity_poly.type
_entity_poly.pdbx_seq_one_letter_code
_entity_poly.pdbx_strand_id
1 'polypeptide(L)'
;MARYNAANTDLANQAATLRQRLRETTEAVRNDRKLTPEGKLSKIARTYLNTKKSINDLKAAELQARTTRTNDLRRQLFGNTATDPQHAISYRDAHERVSSLGVRDESKALALLDRAELAGDQILVKALISRAVEAGWVNVANSYIEAHPYEGQKLEKLWEMQPPTDDHVTGLKEIIIEAGAFAVDTPAELSRFNYDSQIEQIAEANV
;
A
#
# COMPACT_ATOMS: atom_id res chain seq x y z
N MET A 1 -13.77 -2.74 -13.74
CA MET A 1 -12.61 -2.34 -12.92
C MET A 1 -12.95 -2.03 -11.43
N ALA A 2 -13.80 -2.80 -10.73
CA ALA A 2 -14.40 -2.34 -9.46
C ALA A 2 -13.85 -2.95 -8.14
N ARG A 3 -12.84 -3.84 -8.18
CA ARG A 3 -12.45 -4.64 -7.00
C ARG A 3 -11.34 -4.05 -6.12
N TYR A 4 -10.50 -3.12 -6.63
CA TYR A 4 -9.40 -2.55 -5.83
C TYR A 4 -9.91 -1.53 -4.81
N ASN A 5 -10.85 -0.68 -5.23
CA ASN A 5 -11.50 0.25 -4.31
C ASN A 5 -12.31 -0.48 -3.23
N ALA A 6 -12.98 -1.59 -3.54
CA ALA A 6 -13.92 -2.22 -2.61
C ALA A 6 -13.27 -2.76 -1.31
N ALA A 7 -12.10 -3.41 -1.39
CA ALA A 7 -11.44 -3.98 -0.21
C ALA A 7 -10.77 -2.90 0.66
N ASN A 8 -10.12 -1.93 0.02
CA ASN A 8 -9.53 -0.77 0.70
C ASN A 8 -10.65 0.07 1.36
N THR A 9 -11.79 0.25 0.68
CA THR A 9 -12.96 0.90 1.29
C THR A 9 -13.55 0.10 2.44
N ASP A 10 -13.54 -1.24 2.40
CA ASP A 10 -14.12 -2.04 3.48
C ASP A 10 -13.30 -1.95 4.77
N LEU A 11 -11.98 -2.15 4.70
CA LEU A 11 -11.11 -2.01 5.88
C LEU A 11 -11.09 -0.57 6.40
N ALA A 12 -11.12 0.44 5.52
CA ALA A 12 -11.26 1.83 5.90
C ALA A 12 -12.62 2.12 6.58
N ASN A 13 -13.71 1.52 6.09
CA ASN A 13 -15.05 1.62 6.70
C ASN A 13 -15.11 0.93 8.07
N GLN A 14 -14.43 -0.20 8.22
CA GLN A 14 -14.27 -0.87 9.51
C GLN A 14 -13.48 0.02 10.50
N ALA A 15 -12.38 0.64 10.05
CA ALA A 15 -11.63 1.60 10.85
C ALA A 15 -12.48 2.82 11.25
N ALA A 16 -13.30 3.34 10.33
CA ALA A 16 -14.25 4.42 10.63
C ALA A 16 -15.29 4.01 11.68
N THR A 17 -15.82 2.79 11.58
CA THR A 17 -16.75 2.21 12.56
C THR A 17 -16.10 2.07 13.94
N LEU A 18 -14.84 1.61 13.99
CA LEU A 18 -14.08 1.51 15.24
C LEU A 18 -13.84 2.88 15.88
N ARG A 19 -13.49 3.90 15.09
CA ARG A 19 -13.38 5.29 15.58
C ARG A 19 -14.71 5.82 16.13
N GLN A 20 -15.81 5.55 15.44
CA GLN A 20 -17.13 5.97 15.91
C GLN A 20 -17.46 5.30 17.25
N ARG A 21 -17.25 3.99 17.37
CA ARG A 21 -17.46 3.25 18.62
C ARG A 21 -16.57 3.75 19.75
N LEU A 22 -15.32 4.10 19.46
CA LEU A 22 -14.43 4.72 20.43
C LEU A 22 -15.05 6.01 20.98
N ARG A 23 -15.49 6.93 20.10
CA ARG A 23 -16.14 8.18 20.53
C ARG A 23 -17.36 7.92 21.39
N GLU A 24 -18.27 7.05 20.94
CA GLU A 24 -19.50 6.70 21.68
C GLU A 24 -19.18 6.07 23.05
N THR A 25 -18.21 5.17 23.11
CA THR A 25 -17.80 4.51 24.35
C THR A 25 -17.13 5.49 25.32
N THR A 26 -16.24 6.35 24.81
CA THR A 26 -15.61 7.40 25.62
C THR A 26 -16.66 8.36 26.20
N GLU A 27 -17.65 8.78 25.42
CA GLU A 27 -18.78 9.58 25.91
C GLU A 27 -19.60 8.85 26.98
N ALA A 28 -19.88 7.56 26.79
CA ALA A 28 -20.58 6.77 27.80
C ALA A 28 -19.79 6.70 29.11
N VAL A 29 -18.47 6.54 29.04
CA VAL A 29 -17.59 6.53 30.23
C VAL A 29 -17.52 7.90 30.92
N ARG A 30 -17.47 9.00 30.15
CA ARG A 30 -17.54 10.36 30.69
C ARG A 30 -18.80 10.56 31.54
N ASN A 31 -19.93 10.06 31.05
CA ASN A 31 -21.24 10.20 31.67
C ASN A 31 -21.55 9.17 32.77
N ASP A 32 -20.72 8.14 32.94
CA ASP A 32 -20.93 7.12 33.96
C ASP A 32 -20.71 7.69 35.37
N ARG A 33 -21.77 7.74 36.17
CA ARG A 33 -21.74 8.27 37.55
C ARG A 33 -21.16 7.27 38.56
N LYS A 34 -21.02 6.00 38.19
CA LYS A 34 -20.48 4.95 39.07
C LYS A 34 -18.95 4.91 39.07
N LEU A 35 -18.30 5.61 38.13
CA LEU A 35 -16.85 5.63 38.00
C LEU A 35 -16.25 6.88 38.65
N THR A 36 -15.17 6.68 39.40
CA THR A 36 -14.31 7.77 39.88
C THR A 36 -13.56 8.42 38.70
N PRO A 37 -12.99 9.62 38.86
CA PRO A 37 -12.16 10.24 37.82
C PRO A 37 -11.04 9.32 37.31
N GLU A 38 -10.37 8.60 38.21
CA GLU A 38 -9.29 7.66 37.89
C GLU A 38 -9.83 6.42 37.16
N GLY A 39 -10.99 5.92 37.58
CA GLY A 39 -11.67 4.80 36.91
C GLY A 39 -12.13 5.16 35.49
N LYS A 40 -12.61 6.40 35.28
CA LYS A 40 -12.93 6.91 33.94
C LYS A 40 -11.69 6.99 33.07
N LEU A 41 -10.62 7.58 33.59
CA LEU A 41 -9.36 7.73 32.86
C LEU A 41 -8.80 6.37 32.43
N SER A 42 -8.75 5.41 33.36
CA SER A 42 -8.27 4.04 33.08
C SER A 42 -9.14 3.33 32.04
N LYS A 43 -10.48 3.44 32.15
CA LYS A 43 -11.40 2.83 31.20
C LYS A 43 -11.29 3.46 29.80
N ILE A 44 -11.15 4.79 29.70
CA ILE A 44 -10.90 5.49 28.43
C ILE A 44 -9.57 5.04 27.83
N ALA A 45 -8.50 4.94 28.64
CA ALA A 45 -7.19 4.45 28.21
C ALA A 45 -7.28 3.03 27.60
N ARG A 46 -7.95 2.09 28.29
CA ARG A 46 -8.17 0.73 27.78
C ARG A 46 -8.93 0.72 26.45
N THR A 47 -10.05 1.46 26.39
CA THR A 47 -10.86 1.53 25.16
C THR A 47 -10.06 2.11 23.99
N TYR A 48 -9.29 3.18 24.24
CA TYR A 48 -8.42 3.78 23.23
C TYR A 48 -7.35 2.80 22.74
N LEU A 49 -6.59 2.17 23.64
CA LEU A 49 -5.52 1.23 23.28
C LEU A 49 -6.06 0.03 22.50
N ASN A 50 -7.18 -0.54 22.93
CA ASN A 50 -7.83 -1.64 22.21
C ASN A 50 -8.28 -1.22 20.81
N THR A 51 -8.90 -0.05 20.67
CA THR A 51 -9.33 0.47 19.37
C THR A 51 -8.13 0.74 18.46
N LYS A 52 -7.08 1.37 19.00
CA LYS A 52 -5.84 1.67 18.29
C LYS A 52 -5.16 0.40 17.80
N LYS A 53 -5.09 -0.64 18.64
CA LYS A 53 -4.59 -1.96 18.23
C LYS A 53 -5.41 -2.53 17.08
N SER A 54 -6.74 -2.57 17.20
CA SER A 54 -7.59 -3.10 16.12
C SER A 54 -7.45 -2.32 14.80
N ILE A 55 -7.34 -0.99 14.85
CA ILE A 55 -7.13 -0.18 13.65
C ILE A 55 -5.73 -0.43 13.04
N ASN A 56 -4.70 -0.60 13.88
CA ASN A 56 -3.36 -0.99 13.40
C ASN A 56 -3.36 -2.38 12.75
N ASP A 57 -4.12 -3.34 13.29
CA ASP A 57 -4.27 -4.67 12.71
C ASP A 57 -4.95 -4.58 11.32
N LEU A 58 -5.99 -3.76 11.19
CA LEU A 58 -6.64 -3.49 9.88
C LEU A 58 -5.67 -2.85 8.88
N LYS A 59 -4.87 -1.88 9.33
CA LYS A 59 -3.83 -1.24 8.50
C LYS A 59 -2.79 -2.26 8.03
N ALA A 60 -2.32 -3.13 8.93
CA ALA A 60 -1.37 -4.18 8.58
C ALA A 60 -1.97 -5.17 7.57
N ALA A 61 -3.25 -5.54 7.73
CA ALA A 61 -3.97 -6.39 6.78
C ALA A 61 -4.09 -5.75 5.40
N GLU A 62 -4.39 -4.44 5.31
CA GLU A 62 -4.43 -3.71 4.03
C GLU A 62 -3.05 -3.68 3.35
N LEU A 63 -1.99 -3.37 4.11
CA LEU A 63 -0.62 -3.38 3.57
C LEU A 63 -0.21 -4.77 3.06
N GLN A 64 -0.58 -5.82 3.78
CA GLN A 64 -0.34 -7.19 3.36
C GLN A 64 -1.13 -7.53 2.10
N ALA A 65 -2.43 -7.18 2.04
CA ALA A 65 -3.27 -7.42 0.87
C ALA A 65 -2.74 -6.68 -0.37
N ARG A 66 -2.33 -5.42 -0.21
CA ARG A 66 -1.68 -4.62 -1.26
C ARG A 66 -0.38 -5.28 -1.73
N THR A 67 0.47 -5.71 -0.81
CA THR A 67 1.74 -6.40 -1.13
C THR A 67 1.51 -7.68 -1.90
N THR A 68 0.59 -8.54 -1.43
CA THR A 68 0.22 -9.78 -2.12
C THR A 68 -0.29 -9.49 -3.53
N ARG A 69 -1.16 -8.48 -3.68
CA ARG A 69 -1.75 -8.12 -4.97
C ARG A 69 -0.70 -7.57 -5.94
N THR A 70 0.21 -6.72 -5.46
CA THR A 70 1.34 -6.21 -6.22
C THR A 70 2.23 -7.36 -6.71
N ASN A 71 2.53 -8.32 -5.84
CA ASN A 71 3.33 -9.49 -6.21
C ASN A 71 2.63 -10.38 -7.23
N ASP A 72 1.32 -10.59 -7.09
CA ASP A 72 0.54 -11.36 -8.06
C ASP A 72 0.51 -10.68 -9.43
N LEU A 73 0.31 -9.35 -9.48
CA LEU A 73 0.34 -8.59 -10.73
C LEU A 73 1.73 -8.63 -11.38
N ARG A 74 2.80 -8.45 -10.58
CA ARG A 74 4.19 -8.59 -11.06
C ARG A 74 4.45 -9.97 -11.62
N ARG A 75 3.99 -11.03 -10.94
CA ARG A 75 4.12 -12.42 -11.44
C ARG A 75 3.33 -12.63 -12.73
N GLN A 76 2.14 -12.05 -12.86
CA GLN A 76 1.32 -12.18 -14.07
C GLN A 76 1.89 -11.41 -15.27
N LEU A 77 2.49 -10.25 -15.03
CA LEU A 77 3.07 -9.41 -16.07
C LEU A 77 4.47 -9.86 -16.48
N PHE A 78 5.33 -10.11 -15.49
CA PHE A 78 6.77 -10.30 -15.69
C PHE A 78 7.23 -11.73 -15.41
N GLY A 79 6.41 -12.56 -14.76
CA GLY A 79 6.81 -13.92 -14.42
C GLY A 79 7.20 -14.76 -15.64
N ASN A 80 8.23 -15.57 -15.46
CA ASN A 80 8.62 -16.57 -16.43
C ASN A 80 7.66 -17.78 -16.32
N THR A 81 6.94 -18.09 -17.41
CA THR A 81 6.06 -19.26 -17.51
C THR A 81 6.70 -20.42 -18.26
N ALA A 82 7.91 -20.23 -18.80
CA ALA A 82 8.59 -21.25 -19.59
C ALA A 82 9.26 -22.29 -18.70
N THR A 83 9.02 -23.57 -19.01
CA THR A 83 9.66 -24.73 -18.37
C THR A 83 10.98 -25.13 -19.02
N ASP A 84 11.34 -24.48 -20.14
CA ASP A 84 12.54 -24.74 -20.92
C ASP A 84 13.76 -23.96 -20.34
N PRO A 85 14.89 -24.64 -20.06
CA PRO A 85 16.13 -24.00 -19.61
C PRO A 85 16.61 -22.86 -20.52
N GLN A 86 16.45 -22.96 -21.84
CA GLN A 86 16.92 -21.91 -22.76
C GLN A 86 16.16 -20.60 -22.56
N HIS A 87 14.85 -20.68 -22.34
CA HIS A 87 14.04 -19.51 -22.00
C HIS A 87 14.46 -18.87 -20.67
N ALA A 88 14.83 -19.67 -19.67
CA ALA A 88 15.26 -19.16 -18.38
C ALA A 88 16.59 -18.37 -18.49
N ILE A 89 17.50 -18.80 -19.36
CA ILE A 89 18.75 -18.10 -19.66
C ILE A 89 18.43 -16.78 -20.37
N SER A 90 17.67 -16.81 -21.47
CA SER A 90 17.28 -15.59 -22.19
C SER A 90 16.56 -14.58 -21.28
N TYR A 91 15.72 -15.06 -20.36
CA TYR A 91 15.06 -14.23 -19.36
C TYR A 91 16.06 -13.55 -18.42
N ARG A 92 17.05 -14.30 -17.89
CA ARG A 92 18.11 -13.73 -17.06
C ARG A 92 18.92 -12.68 -17.83
N ASP A 93 19.34 -13.01 -19.05
CA ASP A 93 20.16 -12.15 -19.89
C ASP A 93 19.43 -10.84 -20.23
N ALA A 94 18.14 -10.91 -20.54
CA ALA A 94 17.31 -9.73 -20.80
C ALA A 94 17.21 -8.83 -19.55
N HIS A 95 16.98 -9.41 -18.37
CA HIS A 95 16.93 -8.65 -17.12
C HIS A 95 18.27 -8.03 -16.76
N GLU A 96 19.38 -8.76 -16.94
CA GLU A 96 20.73 -8.22 -16.73
C GLU A 96 21.03 -7.07 -17.68
N ARG A 97 20.68 -7.21 -18.97
CA ARG A 97 20.84 -6.15 -19.97
C ARG A 97 20.07 -4.89 -19.59
N VAL A 98 18.82 -5.02 -19.19
CA VAL A 98 17.99 -3.87 -18.80
C VAL A 98 18.43 -3.28 -17.45
N SER A 99 19.00 -4.08 -16.54
CA SER A 99 19.51 -3.59 -15.25
C SER A 99 20.63 -2.56 -15.38
N SER A 100 21.35 -2.57 -16.51
CA SER A 100 22.40 -1.59 -16.82
C SER A 100 21.86 -0.18 -17.13
N LEU A 101 20.56 -0.05 -17.41
CA LEU A 101 19.91 1.23 -17.65
C LEU A 101 19.68 1.97 -16.31
N GLY A 102 20.23 3.17 -16.20
CA GLY A 102 20.07 4.02 -15.02
C GLY A 102 18.69 4.68 -14.99
N VAL A 103 18.28 5.17 -13.83
CA VAL A 103 16.95 5.79 -13.62
C VAL A 103 16.65 6.92 -14.63
N ARG A 104 17.66 7.62 -15.15
CA ARG A 104 17.50 8.72 -16.12
C ARG A 104 17.52 8.28 -17.59
N ASP A 105 17.63 6.97 -17.87
CA ASP A 105 17.74 6.43 -19.22
C ASP A 105 16.38 6.09 -19.87
N GLU A 106 15.28 6.70 -19.42
CA GLU A 106 13.92 6.44 -19.91
C GLU A 106 13.82 6.48 -21.44
N SER A 107 14.38 7.50 -22.10
CA SER A 107 14.33 7.62 -23.56
C SER A 107 15.08 6.50 -24.28
N LYS A 108 16.16 5.97 -23.69
CA LYS A 108 16.88 4.81 -24.24
C LYS A 108 16.07 3.54 -24.05
N ALA A 109 15.40 3.40 -22.90
CA ALA A 109 14.51 2.28 -22.62
C ALA A 109 13.33 2.26 -23.59
N LEU A 110 12.73 3.41 -23.89
CA LEU A 110 11.64 3.54 -24.86
C LEU A 110 12.09 3.11 -26.26
N ALA A 111 13.23 3.61 -26.75
CA ALA A 111 13.76 3.20 -28.05
C ALA A 111 14.13 1.70 -28.10
N LEU A 112 14.50 1.10 -26.96
CA LEU A 112 14.76 -0.34 -26.88
C LEU A 112 13.45 -1.14 -26.86
N LEU A 113 12.40 -0.62 -26.22
CA LEU A 113 11.06 -1.21 -26.22
C LEU A 113 10.52 -1.31 -27.64
N ASP A 114 10.51 -0.20 -28.39
CA ASP A 114 10.01 -0.17 -29.77
C ASP A 114 10.70 -1.22 -30.65
N ARG A 115 12.03 -1.36 -30.49
CA ARG A 115 12.81 -2.37 -31.22
C ARG A 115 12.48 -3.79 -30.79
N ALA A 116 12.32 -4.02 -29.50
CA ALA A 116 11.97 -5.33 -28.96
C ALA A 116 10.58 -5.77 -29.43
N GLU A 117 9.61 -4.86 -29.45
CA GLU A 117 8.27 -5.11 -29.98
C GLU A 117 8.30 -5.43 -31.47
N LEU A 118 9.02 -4.62 -32.26
CA LEU A 118 9.16 -4.85 -33.70
C LEU A 118 9.86 -6.19 -34.02
N ALA A 119 10.80 -6.62 -33.18
CA ALA A 119 11.48 -7.91 -33.31
C ALA A 119 10.66 -9.09 -32.74
N GLY A 120 9.55 -8.83 -32.05
CA GLY A 120 8.78 -9.86 -31.35
C GLY A 120 9.49 -10.44 -30.10
N ASP A 121 10.50 -9.76 -29.56
CA ASP A 121 11.25 -10.19 -28.37
C ASP A 121 10.47 -9.92 -27.09
N GLN A 122 9.53 -10.81 -26.80
CA GLN A 122 8.66 -10.71 -25.62
C GLN A 122 9.42 -10.81 -24.29
N ILE A 123 10.60 -11.42 -24.28
CA ILE A 123 11.42 -11.55 -23.07
C ILE A 123 12.05 -10.20 -22.74
N LEU A 124 12.62 -9.52 -23.74
CA LEU A 124 13.19 -8.19 -23.57
C LEU A 124 12.11 -7.14 -23.27
N VAL A 125 10.94 -7.23 -23.91
CA VAL A 125 9.77 -6.38 -23.58
C VAL A 125 9.42 -6.51 -22.10
N LYS A 126 9.23 -7.73 -21.58
CA LYS A 126 8.91 -7.94 -20.15
C LYS A 126 9.97 -7.38 -19.22
N ALA A 127 11.25 -7.58 -19.53
CA ALA A 127 12.36 -7.04 -18.74
C ALA A 127 12.34 -5.50 -18.72
N LEU A 128 12.08 -4.86 -19.85
CA LEU A 128 11.95 -3.40 -19.97
C LEU A 128 10.79 -2.84 -19.18
N ILE A 129 9.60 -3.45 -19.26
CA ILE A 129 8.43 -3.00 -18.51
C ILE A 129 8.64 -3.20 -17.00
N SER A 130 9.25 -4.32 -16.59
CA SER A 130 9.60 -4.54 -15.18
C SER A 130 10.52 -3.44 -14.66
N ARG A 131 11.55 -3.06 -15.44
CA ARG A 131 12.45 -1.97 -15.06
C ARG A 131 11.77 -0.62 -15.09
N ALA A 132 10.88 -0.37 -16.05
CA ALA A 132 10.13 0.88 -16.13
C ALA A 132 9.29 1.11 -14.87
N VAL A 133 8.67 0.04 -14.37
CA VAL A 133 7.91 0.04 -13.12
C VAL A 133 8.82 0.29 -11.90
N GLU A 134 10.04 -0.23 -11.88
CA GLU A 134 11.00 0.02 -10.79
C GLU A 134 11.60 1.43 -10.82
N ALA A 135 11.85 1.96 -12.01
CA ALA A 135 12.55 3.22 -12.23
C ALA A 135 11.61 4.43 -12.42
N GLY A 136 10.30 4.22 -12.44
CA GLY A 136 9.30 5.29 -12.62
C GLY A 136 9.22 5.83 -14.06
N TRP A 137 9.53 5.01 -15.06
CA TRP A 137 9.49 5.41 -16.48
C TRP A 137 8.06 5.39 -17.04
N VAL A 138 7.34 6.48 -16.79
CA VAL A 138 5.94 6.67 -17.21
C VAL A 138 5.77 6.56 -18.72
N ASN A 139 6.68 7.10 -19.53
CA ASN A 139 6.56 7.08 -20.99
C ASN A 139 6.67 5.66 -21.55
N VAL A 140 7.57 4.85 -20.98
CA VAL A 140 7.75 3.43 -21.36
C VAL A 140 6.51 2.63 -20.98
N ALA A 141 5.96 2.86 -19.78
CA ALA A 141 4.75 2.19 -19.32
C ALA A 141 3.53 2.56 -20.18
N ASN A 142 3.33 3.85 -20.49
CA ASN A 142 2.22 4.32 -21.32
C ASN A 142 2.29 3.74 -22.74
N SER A 143 3.46 3.75 -23.37
CA SER A 143 3.67 3.16 -24.69
C SER A 143 3.23 1.70 -24.73
N TYR A 144 3.57 0.93 -23.69
CA TYR A 144 3.17 -0.47 -23.58
C TYR A 144 1.66 -0.64 -23.31
N ILE A 145 1.06 0.21 -22.48
CA ILE A 145 -0.39 0.17 -22.20
C ILE A 145 -1.19 0.42 -23.49
N GLU A 146 -0.77 1.40 -24.29
CA GLU A 146 -1.40 1.74 -25.56
C GLU A 146 -1.29 0.60 -26.58
N ALA A 147 -0.13 -0.06 -26.64
CA ALA A 147 0.12 -1.17 -27.55
C ALA A 147 -0.55 -2.49 -27.12
N HIS A 148 -0.75 -2.71 -25.80
CA HIS A 148 -1.26 -3.97 -25.24
C HIS A 148 -2.46 -3.73 -24.32
N PRO A 149 -3.69 -3.52 -24.83
CA PRO A 149 -4.83 -3.11 -24.00
C PRO A 149 -5.24 -4.08 -22.87
N TYR A 150 -4.91 -5.37 -22.98
CA TYR A 150 -5.24 -6.38 -21.97
C TYR A 150 -4.17 -6.48 -20.87
N GLU A 151 -2.90 -6.59 -21.24
CA GLU A 151 -1.77 -6.52 -20.29
C GLU A 151 -1.65 -5.11 -19.67
N GLY A 152 -1.95 -4.08 -20.44
CA GLY A 152 -1.94 -2.68 -20.06
C GLY A 152 -2.85 -2.38 -18.86
N GLN A 153 -4.06 -2.98 -18.81
CA GLN A 153 -4.93 -2.86 -17.63
C GLN A 153 -4.31 -3.44 -16.36
N LYS A 154 -3.51 -4.50 -16.47
CA LYS A 154 -2.81 -5.07 -15.32
C LYS A 154 -1.62 -4.20 -14.91
N LEU A 155 -0.93 -3.62 -15.88
CA LEU A 155 0.19 -2.71 -15.65
C LEU A 155 -0.26 -1.40 -15.01
N GLU A 156 -1.34 -0.79 -15.51
CA GLU A 156 -1.98 0.39 -14.95
C GLU A 156 -2.36 0.14 -13.47
N LYS A 157 -3.01 -0.99 -13.20
CA LYS A 157 -3.34 -1.39 -11.83
C LYS A 157 -2.13 -1.63 -10.94
N LEU A 158 -1.03 -2.15 -11.49
CA LEU A 158 0.22 -2.31 -10.75
C LEU A 158 0.85 -0.94 -10.44
N TRP A 159 0.75 0.00 -11.38
CA TRP A 159 1.26 1.36 -11.25
C TRP A 159 0.52 2.14 -10.14
N GLU A 160 -0.81 2.07 -10.11
CA GLU A 160 -1.65 2.64 -9.04
C GLU A 160 -1.30 2.09 -7.65
N MET A 161 -0.85 0.83 -7.56
CA MET A 161 -0.52 0.20 -6.29
C MET A 161 0.88 0.54 -5.77
N GLN A 162 1.73 1.21 -6.54
CA GLN A 162 3.06 1.57 -6.07
C GLN A 162 3.00 2.61 -4.95
N PRO A 163 3.88 2.53 -3.94
CA PRO A 163 4.08 3.67 -3.06
C PRO A 163 4.61 4.83 -3.91
N PRO A 164 4.19 6.08 -3.65
CA PRO A 164 4.87 7.23 -4.22
C PRO A 164 6.34 7.19 -3.86
N THR A 165 7.18 7.09 -4.87
CA THR A 165 8.58 7.45 -4.80
C THR A 165 8.72 8.98 -4.93
N ASP A 166 9.85 9.55 -4.50
CA ASP A 166 10.07 11.00 -4.45
C ASP A 166 9.87 11.73 -5.80
N ASP A 167 9.90 11.02 -6.93
CA ASP A 167 9.62 11.55 -8.28
C ASP A 167 8.14 11.42 -8.72
N HIS A 168 7.31 10.67 -7.97
CA HIS A 168 5.90 10.46 -8.27
C HIS A 168 5.02 11.44 -7.48
N VAL A 169 4.92 12.67 -8.00
CA VAL A 169 4.11 13.78 -7.43
C VAL A 169 2.63 13.40 -7.22
N THR A 170 2.15 12.34 -7.86
CA THR A 170 0.76 11.86 -7.77
C THR A 170 0.41 11.22 -6.42
N GLY A 171 1.35 10.55 -5.74
CA GLY A 171 0.99 9.76 -4.54
C GLY A 171 1.04 10.51 -3.21
N LEU A 172 1.45 11.79 -3.17
CA LEU A 172 1.34 12.60 -1.94
C LEU A 172 -0.12 12.70 -1.45
N LYS A 173 -1.10 12.77 -2.37
CA LYS A 173 -2.52 12.80 -2.00
C LYS A 173 -3.02 11.45 -1.46
N GLU A 174 -2.55 10.35 -2.03
CA GLU A 174 -2.94 9.00 -1.60
C GLU A 174 -2.32 8.62 -0.25
N ILE A 175 -1.06 8.97 0.01
CA ILE A 175 -0.46 8.80 1.34
C ILE A 175 -1.28 9.54 2.40
N ILE A 176 -1.71 10.78 2.12
CA ILE A 176 -2.46 11.59 3.09
C ILE A 176 -3.85 11.00 3.34
N ILE A 177 -4.54 10.50 2.30
CA ILE A 177 -5.86 9.87 2.42
C ILE A 177 -5.76 8.52 3.18
N GLU A 178 -4.76 7.70 2.86
CA GLU A 178 -4.52 6.40 3.50
C GLU A 178 -4.05 6.56 4.95
N ALA A 179 -3.21 7.56 5.24
CA ALA A 179 -2.79 7.91 6.59
C ALA A 179 -3.97 8.39 7.45
N GLY A 180 -4.90 9.16 6.89
CA GLY A 180 -6.12 9.59 7.58
C GLY A 180 -7.11 8.43 7.81
N ALA A 181 -7.20 7.48 6.88
CA ALA A 181 -8.14 6.36 6.96
C ALA A 181 -7.89 5.44 8.17
N PHE A 182 -6.65 5.31 8.62
CA PHE A 182 -6.25 4.47 9.77
C PHE A 182 -5.72 5.29 10.96
N ALA A 183 -5.84 6.61 10.95
CA ALA A 183 -5.53 7.44 12.12
C ALA A 183 -6.55 7.21 13.24
N VAL A 184 -6.10 7.26 14.49
CA VAL A 184 -6.96 7.16 15.68
C VAL A 184 -6.80 8.43 16.49
N ASP A 185 -7.89 9.18 16.61
CA ASP A 185 -7.90 10.41 17.41
C ASP A 185 -7.71 10.06 18.89
N THR A 186 -6.70 10.67 19.51
CA THR A 186 -6.46 10.51 20.94
C THR A 186 -7.54 11.30 21.71
N PRO A 187 -8.28 10.65 22.64
CA PRO A 187 -9.21 11.36 23.52
C PRO A 187 -8.52 12.47 24.32
N ALA A 188 -9.22 13.58 24.58
CA ALA A 188 -8.67 14.75 25.27
C ALA A 188 -8.13 14.43 26.68
N GLU A 189 -8.68 13.42 27.36
CA GLU A 189 -8.20 12.96 28.67
C GLU A 189 -6.81 12.34 28.60
N LEU A 190 -6.44 11.82 27.43
CA LEU A 190 -5.18 11.14 27.18
C LEU A 190 -4.17 12.03 26.45
N SER A 191 -4.59 13.18 25.92
CA SER A 191 -3.73 14.05 25.10
C SER A 191 -2.52 14.64 25.86
N ARG A 192 -2.55 14.62 27.20
CA ARG A 192 -1.43 15.02 28.05
C ARG A 192 -0.32 13.96 28.14
N PHE A 193 -0.56 12.75 27.67
CA PHE A 193 0.41 11.66 27.65
C PHE A 193 1.01 11.54 26.25
N ASN A 194 2.33 11.71 26.16
CA ASN A 194 3.04 11.77 24.88
C ASN A 194 3.41 10.37 24.35
N TYR A 195 3.34 9.34 25.21
CA TYR A 195 3.78 7.99 24.88
C TYR A 195 2.70 6.97 25.21
N ASP A 196 2.52 5.98 24.34
CA ASP A 196 1.57 4.89 24.55
C ASP A 196 1.85 4.11 25.84
N SER A 197 3.12 3.96 26.23
CA SER A 197 3.51 3.30 27.47
C SER A 197 2.96 3.98 28.73
N GLN A 198 2.78 5.31 28.71
CA GLN A 198 2.13 6.03 29.81
C GLN A 198 0.62 5.74 29.85
N ILE A 199 -0.01 5.61 28.69
CA ILE A 199 -1.43 5.27 28.56
C ILE A 199 -1.66 3.82 28.99
N GLU A 200 -0.74 2.91 28.66
CA GLU A 200 -0.75 1.51 29.12
C GLU A 200 -0.68 1.41 30.64
N GLN A 201 0.23 2.13 31.29
CA GLN A 201 0.31 2.16 32.75
C GLN A 201 -1.02 2.62 33.40
N ILE A 202 -1.69 3.61 32.82
CA ILE A 202 -2.99 4.11 33.31
C ILE A 202 -4.11 3.09 33.08
N ALA A 203 -4.07 2.40 31.94
CA ALA A 203 -4.98 1.31 31.64
C ALA A 203 -4.81 0.18 32.68
N GLU A 204 -3.59 -0.11 33.14
CA GLU A 204 -3.30 -1.19 34.08
C GLU A 204 -3.48 -0.81 35.56
N ALA A 205 -3.31 0.45 35.93
CA ALA A 205 -3.25 0.91 37.32
C ALA A 205 -4.53 0.70 38.18
N ASN A 206 -5.67 0.34 37.58
CA ASN A 206 -6.96 0.15 38.27
C ASN A 206 -7.59 -1.22 37.94
N VAL A 207 -6.77 -2.28 37.86
CA VAL A 207 -7.25 -3.68 37.87
C VAL A 207 -7.43 -4.14 39.32
#